data_AF-A0A2K8KUQ1-F1
#
_entry.id   AF-A0A2K8KUQ1-F1
#
_cell.length_a   1.000
_cell.length_b   1.000
_cell.length_c   1.000
_cell.angle_alpha   90.00
_cell.angle_beta   90.00
_cell.angle_gamma   90.00
#
_symmetry.space_group_name_H-M   'P 1'
#
loop_
_entity.id
_entity.type
_entity.pdbx_description
1 polymer ?
#
loop_
_entity_poly.entity_id
_entity_poly.type
_entity_poly.pdbx_seq_one_letter_code
_entity_poly.pdbx_strand_id
1 'polypeptide(L)' 'MISKFEQLPEFVPNIEIVSLDCGHWIQQEKPEETTQAIISWLGKKVNESFSDRKDYTSAPDKSSY' A
#
# COMPACT_ATOMS: atom_id res chain seq x y z
N MET A 1 17.48 -4.96 20.31
CA MET A 1 17.27 -3.84 19.37
C MET A 1 17.94 -4.22 18.06
N ILE A 2 17.19 -4.31 16.96
CA ILE A 2 17.72 -4.66 15.63
C ILE A 2 18.07 -3.34 14.92
N SER A 3 19.26 -3.28 14.29
CA SER A 3 19.69 -2.09 13.55
C SER A 3 18.89 -1.93 12.26
N LYS A 4 18.41 -0.71 11.98
CA LYS A 4 17.74 -0.37 10.71
C LYS A 4 18.78 -0.13 9.63
N PHE A 5 18.49 -0.55 8.40
CA PHE A 5 19.32 -0.25 7.23
C PHE A 5 18.79 1.02 6.56
N GLU A 6 19.33 2.17 6.97
CA GLU A 6 18.87 3.50 6.51
C GLU A 6 19.04 3.74 5.01
N GLN A 7 19.98 3.03 4.36
CA GLN A 7 20.25 3.17 2.93
C GLN A 7 19.30 2.35 2.05
N LEU A 8 18.34 1.62 2.62
CA LEU A 8 17.41 0.79 1.85
C LEU A 8 16.66 1.54 0.72
N PRO A 9 16.20 2.79 0.92
CA PRO A 9 15.50 3.54 -0.13
C PRO A 9 16.37 3.88 -1.35
N GLU A 10 17.70 3.87 -1.21
CA GLU A 10 18.62 4.12 -2.33
C GLU A 10 18.60 2.98 -3.35
N PHE A 11 18.25 1.76 -2.92
CA PHE A 11 18.28 0.55 -3.76
C PHE A 11 16.90 0.09 -4.21
N VAL A 12 15.82 0.50 -3.52
CA VAL A 12 14.46 0.02 -3.78
C VAL A 12 13.52 1.22 -3.98
N PRO A 13 13.22 1.61 -5.23
CA PRO A 13 12.28 2.70 -5.49
C PRO A 13 10.87 2.34 -5.04
N ASN A 14 10.10 3.34 -4.59
CA ASN A 14 8.71 3.21 -4.10
C ASN A 14 8.53 2.41 -2.81
N ILE A 15 9.56 2.35 -1.96
CA ILE A 15 9.50 1.71 -0.64
C ILE A 15 8.84 2.62 0.41
N GLU A 16 8.11 2.03 1.35
CA GLU A 16 7.61 2.66 2.58
C GLU A 16 8.16 1.89 3.79
N ILE A 17 8.73 2.60 4.76
CA ILE A 17 9.31 1.99 5.97
C ILE A 17 8.34 2.20 7.13
N VAL A 18 7.89 1.10 7.74
CA VAL A 18 7.06 1.10 8.96
C VAL A 18 7.81 0.41 10.08
N SER A 19 7.81 0.99 11.28
CA SER A 19 8.45 0.42 12.47
C SER A 19 7.40 0.08 13.52
N LEU A 20 7.41 -1.17 14.00
CA LEU A 20 6.52 -1.65 15.06
C LEU A 20 7.36 -1.97 16.30
N ASP A 21 6.84 -1.63 17.47
CA ASP A 21 7.50 -1.92 18.76
C ASP A 21 7.30 -3.40 19.12
N CYS A 22 8.22 -4.23 18.63
CA CYS A 22 8.22 -5.69 18.80
C CYS A 22 9.63 -6.27 18.58
N GLY A 23 9.78 -7.54 18.93
CA GLY A 23 11.01 -8.30 18.81
C GLY A 23 11.31 -8.75 17.38
N HIS A 24 11.82 -9.96 17.24
CA HIS A 24 12.27 -10.46 15.94
C HIS A 24 11.11 -10.95 15.07
N TRP A 25 10.00 -11.39 15.70
CA TRP A 25 8.91 -12.10 15.02
C TRP A 25 7.69 -11.19 14.92
N ILE A 26 7.85 -10.10 14.15
CA ILE A 26 6.90 -8.99 14.06
C ILE A 26 5.46 -9.47 13.78
N GLN A 27 5.27 -10.41 12.85
CA GLN A 27 3.94 -10.92 12.49
C GLN A 27 3.28 -11.74 13.61
N GLN A 28 4.06 -12.42 14.45
CA GLN A 28 3.56 -13.23 15.56
C GLN A 28 3.33 -12.38 16.81
N GLU A 29 4.18 -11.39 17.04
CA GLU A 29 4.11 -10.50 18.19
C GLU A 29 3.04 -9.42 18.00
N LYS A 30 2.89 -8.91 16.77
CA LYS A 30 2.00 -7.80 16.39
C LYS A 30 1.21 -8.11 15.11
N PRO A 31 0.36 -9.16 15.11
CA PRO A 31 -0.34 -9.61 13.91
C PRO A 31 -1.28 -8.54 13.34
N GLU A 32 -2.05 -7.86 14.20
CA GLU A 32 -3.00 -6.83 13.76
C GLU A 32 -2.28 -5.61 13.17
N GLU A 33 -1.29 -5.04 13.87
CA GLU A 33 -0.57 -3.86 13.40
C GLU A 33 0.18 -4.14 12.10
N THR A 34 0.78 -5.33 11.98
CA THR A 34 1.46 -5.74 10.74
C THR A 34 0.48 -5.85 9.59
N THR A 35 -0.68 -6.48 9.82
CA THR A 35 -1.73 -6.63 8.82
C THR A 35 -2.26 -5.25 8.38
N GLN A 36 -2.50 -4.35 9.32
CA GLN A 36 -2.98 -3.00 9.02
C GLN A 36 -1.97 -2.18 8.21
N ALA A 37 -0.66 -2.31 8.49
CA ALA A 37 0.38 -1.67 7.70
C ALA A 37 0.36 -2.14 6.24
N ILE A 38 0.23 -3.45 6.01
CA ILE A 38 0.15 -4.03 4.67
C ILE A 38 -1.11 -3.58 3.93
N ILE A 39 -2.28 -3.67 4.56
CA ILE A 39 -3.56 -3.26 3.96
C ILE A 39 -3.53 -1.78 3.59
N SER A 40 -2.99 -0.93 4.48
CA SER A 40 -2.87 0.50 4.24
C SER A 40 -1.97 0.79 3.04
N TRP A 41 -0.82 0.10 2.94
CA TRP A 41 0.08 0.25 1.79
C TRP A 41 -0.58 -0.19 0.48
N LEU A 42 -1.25 -1.35 0.47
CA LEU A 42 -1.99 -1.83 -0.70
C LEU A 42 -3.09 -0.87 -1.12
N GLY A 43 -3.85 -0.33 -0.16
CA GLY A 43 -4.91 0.65 -0.40
C GLY A 43 -4.39 1.92 -1.09
N LYS A 44 -3.23 2.44 -0.67
CA LYS A 44 -2.58 3.58 -1.34
C LYS A 44 -2.25 3.26 -2.80
N LYS A 45 -1.65 2.09 -3.07
CA LYS A 45 -1.26 1.66 -4.42
C LYS A 45 -2.44 1.44 -5.35
N VAL A 46 -3.52 0.88 -4.82
CA VAL A 46 -4.79 0.78 -5.53
C VAL A 46 -5.31 2.17 -5.86
N ASN A 47 -5.46 3.06 -4.89
CA ASN A 47 -6.01 4.39 -5.15
C ASN A 47 -5.18 5.22 -6.15
N GLU A 48 -3.85 5.13 -6.09
CA GLU A 48 -2.94 5.70 -7.09
C GLU A 48 -3.27 5.18 -8.50
N SER A 49 -3.36 3.87 -8.67
CA SER A 49 -3.63 3.21 -9.98
C SER A 49 -5.04 3.47 -10.52
N PHE A 50 -6.00 3.77 -9.64
CA PHE A 50 -7.39 4.05 -10.03
C PHE A 50 -7.62 5.53 -10.38
N SER A 51 -6.77 6.44 -9.91
CA SER A 51 -6.82 7.86 -10.31
C SER A 51 -6.49 8.08 -11.80
N ASP A 52 -5.74 7.15 -12.40
CA ASP A 52 -5.35 7.21 -13.81
C ASP A 52 -6.38 6.58 -14.78
N ARG A 53 -7.42 5.92 -14.27
CA ARG A 53 -8.48 5.36 -15.13
C ARG A 53 -9.49 6.44 -15.49
N LYS A 54 -9.51 6.86 -16.76
CA LYS A 54 -10.57 7.70 -17.33
C LYS A 54 -11.96 7.10 -17.05
N ASP A 55 -12.84 7.89 -16.48
CA ASP A 55 -14.24 7.54 -16.26
C ASP A 55 -14.95 7.29 -17.59
N TYR A 56 -15.11 6.02 -17.97
CA TYR A 56 -15.86 5.61 -19.16
C TYR A 56 -17.37 5.47 -18.90
N THR A 57 -17.88 6.04 -17.80
CA THR A 57 -19.29 5.88 -17.37
C THR A 57 -20.27 6.79 -18.11
N SER A 58 -19.87 7.43 -19.20
CA SER A 58 -20.83 7.98 -20.18
C SER A 58 -21.52 6.81 -20.87
N ALA A 59 -22.59 6.30 -20.25
CA ALA A 59 -23.49 5.37 -20.92
C ALA A 59 -23.91 6.01 -22.26
N PRO A 60 -23.80 5.30 -23.41
CA PRO A 60 -24.33 5.84 -24.65
C PRO A 60 -25.81 6.12 -24.43
N ASP A 61 -26.23 7.33 -24.78
CA ASP A 61 -27.62 7.75 -24.78
C ASP A 61 -28.44 6.70 -25.54
N LYS A 62 -29.28 5.95 -24.83
CA LYS A 62 -30.11 4.88 -25.40
C LYS A 62 -31.33 5.44 -26.15
N SER A 63 -31.40 6.76 -26.40
CA SER A 63 -32.49 7.39 -27.15
C SER A 63 -32.49 7.11 -28.66
N SER A 64 -31.61 6.25 -29.19
CA SER A 64 -31.56 5.93 -30.63
C SER A 64 -31.79 4.45 -30.95
N TYR A 65 -32.82 3.84 -30.36
CA TYR A 65 -33.48 2.65 -30.92
C TYR A 65 -34.98 2.86 -30.99
#